data_AF-A0A0B8PDJ6-F1
#
_entry.id   AF-A0A0B8PDJ6-F1
#
_cell.length_a   1.000
_cell.length_b   1.000
_cell.length_c   1.000
_cell.angle_alpha   90.00
_cell.angle_beta   90.00
_cell.angle_gamma   90.00
#
_symmetry.space_group_name_H-M   'P 1'
#
loop_
_entity.id
_entity.type
_entity.pdbx_description
1 polymer ?
#
loop_
_entity_poly.entity_id
_entity_poly.type
_entity_poly.pdbx_seq_one_letter_code
_entity_poly.pdbx_strand_id
1 'polypeptide(L)'
;MSSKITNNPSQVDVNKKIPCAKSPSEQLAIMQAYTDAHRSEQDIYQREVQCLSKLYPVLFRQIESEDVVVGRVDSLAIGFGSVTSVGGVGHYCNFDKLEGLKSELDEAQHAQVDALLEYWQTHDTRSIYFKDTITETTLGKFVDVNYPAIATARLSGMYLDYNKLVDLGLPGMRALIQDKLSSAKSVADGKAESLHRSFLGCLDILEEVIDQHIAMCARDMENETSLTRKHQLNDIADALIQIKTNKPATFLQGIQLTWLYSYVRVWLTTVVWMTI
;
A
#
# COMPACT_ATOMS: atom_id res chain seq x y z
N MET A 1 17.17 -33.49 -23.40
CA MET A 1 15.96 -32.79 -22.95
C MET A 1 16.12 -32.55 -21.46
N SER A 2 16.43 -31.31 -21.06
CA SER A 2 16.52 -30.98 -19.64
C SER A 2 15.11 -31.07 -19.05
N SER A 3 14.92 -31.89 -18.03
CA SER A 3 13.66 -31.98 -17.29
C SER A 3 13.36 -30.61 -16.69
N LYS A 4 12.36 -29.91 -17.24
CA LYS A 4 11.89 -28.65 -16.66
C LYS A 4 11.55 -28.90 -15.19
N ILE A 5 12.24 -28.20 -14.29
CA ILE A 5 11.96 -28.25 -12.85
C ILE A 5 10.56 -27.68 -12.64
N THR A 6 9.63 -28.50 -12.14
CA THR A 6 8.19 -28.16 -12.01
C THR A 6 7.85 -27.42 -10.73
N ASN A 7 8.75 -27.39 -9.74
CA ASN A 7 8.54 -26.74 -8.44
C ASN A 7 9.25 -25.40 -8.40
N ASN A 8 8.64 -24.37 -9.02
CA ASN A 8 9.12 -23.01 -8.86
C ASN A 8 8.04 -22.15 -8.18
N PRO A 9 8.25 -21.68 -6.94
CA PRO A 9 7.23 -20.92 -6.22
C PRO A 9 6.89 -19.62 -6.96
N SER A 10 5.60 -19.29 -7.00
CA SER A 10 5.09 -18.05 -7.62
C SER A 10 5.66 -16.79 -6.94
N GLN A 11 6.03 -16.92 -5.66
CA GLN A 11 6.62 -15.88 -4.82
C GLN A 11 7.40 -16.50 -3.66
N VAL A 12 8.60 -15.96 -3.37
CA VAL A 12 9.44 -16.39 -2.24
C VAL A 12 9.39 -15.33 -1.14
N ASP A 13 8.91 -15.69 0.05
CA ASP A 13 8.96 -14.84 1.24
C ASP A 13 10.31 -15.01 1.96
N VAL A 14 10.94 -13.89 2.33
CA VAL A 14 12.33 -13.87 2.86
C VAL A 14 12.39 -14.14 4.37
N ASN A 15 11.29 -13.94 5.12
CA ASN A 15 11.22 -14.09 6.58
C ASN A 15 9.89 -14.73 7.02
N LYS A 16 9.89 -15.39 8.18
CA LYS A 16 8.66 -15.84 8.85
C LYS A 16 7.82 -14.61 9.21
N LYS A 17 6.74 -14.40 8.47
CA LYS A 17 5.84 -13.25 8.67
C LYS A 17 5.02 -13.45 9.93
N ILE A 18 4.84 -12.36 10.70
CA ILE A 18 3.88 -12.32 11.80
C ILE A 18 2.49 -12.58 11.19
N PRO A 19 1.64 -13.42 11.81
CA PRO A 19 0.27 -13.63 11.33
C PRO A 19 -0.48 -12.31 11.21
N CYS A 20 -1.34 -12.20 10.19
CA CYS A 20 -2.19 -11.03 10.00
C CYS A 20 -3.02 -10.79 11.27
N ALA A 21 -3.13 -9.53 11.71
CA ALA A 21 -3.94 -9.21 12.89
C ALA A 21 -5.45 -9.36 12.63
N LYS A 22 -5.85 -9.38 11.36
CA LYS A 22 -7.23 -9.45 10.90
C LYS A 22 -7.66 -10.90 10.72
N SER A 23 -8.89 -11.19 11.11
CA SER A 23 -9.51 -12.49 10.85
C SER A 23 -9.62 -12.78 9.35
N PRO A 24 -9.73 -14.05 8.94
CA PRO A 24 -9.88 -14.41 7.53
C PRO A 24 -11.04 -13.68 6.84
N SER A 25 -12.19 -13.55 7.51
CA SER A 25 -13.37 -12.86 6.99
C SER A 25 -13.14 -11.35 6.81
N GLU A 26 -12.42 -10.69 7.73
CA GLU A 26 -12.05 -9.28 7.57
C GLU A 26 -11.07 -9.10 6.40
N GLN A 27 -10.08 -9.99 6.27
CA GLN A 27 -9.16 -9.95 5.14
C GLN A 27 -9.92 -10.08 3.81
N LEU A 28 -10.86 -11.04 3.72
CA LEU A 28 -11.70 -11.22 2.53
C LEU A 28 -12.52 -9.97 2.21
N ALA A 29 -13.17 -9.36 3.21
CA ALA A 29 -13.98 -8.16 3.02
C ALA A 29 -13.15 -6.98 2.49
N ILE A 30 -11.95 -6.78 3.01
CA ILE A 30 -11.03 -5.73 2.54
C ILE A 30 -10.61 -5.98 1.09
N MET A 31 -10.22 -7.22 0.77
CA MET A 31 -9.81 -7.60 -0.58
C MET A 31 -10.96 -7.47 -1.59
N GLN A 32 -12.19 -7.77 -1.18
CA GLN A 32 -13.38 -7.56 -1.99
C GLN A 32 -13.61 -6.07 -2.26
N ALA A 33 -13.60 -5.23 -1.22
CA ALA A 33 -13.76 -3.78 -1.37
C ALA A 33 -12.69 -3.16 -2.28
N TYR A 34 -11.44 -3.61 -2.15
CA TYR A 34 -10.34 -3.20 -3.01
C TYR A 34 -10.58 -3.60 -4.48
N THR A 35 -11.06 -4.82 -4.71
CA THR A 35 -11.35 -5.36 -6.06
C THR A 35 -12.53 -4.66 -6.71
N ASP A 36 -13.57 -4.35 -5.94
CA ASP A 36 -14.73 -3.60 -6.43
C ASP A 36 -14.35 -2.17 -6.80
N ALA A 37 -13.49 -1.52 -6.02
CA ALA A 37 -12.92 -0.21 -6.36
C ALA A 37 -12.06 -0.27 -7.62
N HIS A 38 -11.29 -1.35 -7.82
CA HIS A 38 -10.51 -1.53 -9.04
C HIS A 38 -11.39 -1.70 -10.28
N ARG A 39 -12.54 -2.38 -10.14
CA ARG A 39 -13.46 -2.65 -11.23
C ARG A 39 -14.30 -1.42 -11.63
N SER A 40 -14.64 -0.57 -10.67
CA SER A 40 -15.59 0.53 -10.88
C SER A 40 -14.98 1.75 -11.58
N GLU A 41 -13.66 1.94 -11.49
CA GLU A 41 -12.97 3.12 -12.01
C GLU A 41 -12.09 2.76 -13.22
N GLN A 42 -12.18 3.56 -14.28
CA GLN A 42 -11.46 3.35 -15.54
C GLN A 42 -10.24 4.25 -15.67
N ASP A 43 -10.28 5.45 -15.06
CA ASP A 43 -9.10 6.30 -15.00
C ASP A 43 -8.04 5.64 -14.11
N ILE A 44 -6.88 5.35 -14.69
CA ILE A 44 -5.82 4.59 -14.02
C ILE A 44 -5.34 5.25 -12.72
N TYR A 45 -5.30 6.58 -12.66
CA TYR A 45 -4.82 7.33 -11.50
C TYR A 45 -5.89 7.38 -10.42
N GLN A 46 -7.15 7.60 -10.81
CA GLN A 46 -8.25 7.64 -9.84
C GLN A 46 -8.54 6.26 -9.29
N ARG A 47 -8.48 5.21 -10.12
CA ARG A 47 -8.68 3.82 -9.72
C ARG A 47 -7.73 3.42 -8.61
N GLU A 48 -6.47 3.79 -8.77
CA GLU A 48 -5.41 3.55 -7.81
C GLU A 48 -5.75 4.17 -6.45
N VAL A 49 -6.14 5.45 -6.41
CA VAL A 49 -6.56 6.13 -5.17
C VAL A 49 -7.80 5.47 -4.55
N GLN A 50 -8.78 5.11 -5.37
CA GLN A 50 -9.99 4.45 -4.88
C GLN A 50 -9.67 3.11 -4.22
N CYS A 51 -8.86 2.29 -4.88
CA CYS A 51 -8.35 1.03 -4.31
C CYS A 51 -7.66 1.26 -2.97
N LEU A 52 -6.79 2.26 -2.88
CA LEU A 52 -6.07 2.56 -1.66
C LEU A 52 -6.90 3.07 -0.51
N SER A 53 -7.93 3.86 -0.81
CA SER A 53 -8.86 4.33 0.20
C SER A 53 -9.56 3.17 0.91
N LYS A 54 -9.69 2.00 0.24
CA LYS A 54 -10.24 0.78 0.85
C LYS A 54 -9.21 -0.06 1.60
N LEU A 55 -7.92 0.16 1.33
CA LEU A 55 -6.84 -0.65 1.88
C LEU A 55 -6.20 0.01 3.10
N TYR A 56 -5.60 1.19 2.94
CA TYR A 56 -4.71 1.74 3.96
C TYR A 56 -5.38 2.07 5.29
N PRO A 57 -6.58 2.68 5.34
CA PRO A 57 -7.22 3.00 6.63
C PRO A 57 -7.43 1.77 7.53
N VAL A 58 -7.58 0.59 6.93
CA VAL A 58 -7.84 -0.67 7.64
C VAL A 58 -6.61 -1.57 7.72
N LEU A 59 -5.59 -1.40 6.88
CA LEU A 59 -4.44 -2.32 6.78
C LEU A 59 -3.51 -2.29 8.00
N PHE A 60 -3.45 -1.16 8.72
CA PHE A 60 -2.60 -1.01 9.91
C PHE A 60 -3.03 -1.95 11.05
N ARG A 61 -2.06 -2.30 11.90
CA ARG A 61 -2.20 -3.13 13.09
C ARG A 61 -2.45 -2.26 14.32
N GLN A 62 -2.95 -2.88 15.39
CA GLN A 62 -3.07 -2.23 16.70
C GLN A 62 -1.70 -1.81 17.24
N ILE A 63 -1.67 -0.75 18.04
CA ILE A 63 -0.47 -0.25 18.71
C ILE A 63 -0.04 -1.26 19.79
N GLU A 64 1.26 -1.50 19.92
CA GLU A 64 1.85 -2.39 20.94
C GLU A 64 2.37 -1.55 22.12
N SER A 65 2.61 -2.19 23.26
CA SER A 65 2.89 -1.48 24.51
C SER A 65 4.25 -0.78 24.52
N GLU A 66 5.18 -1.25 23.70
CA GLU A 66 6.52 -0.69 23.49
C GLU A 66 6.61 0.33 22.34
N ASP A 67 5.55 0.50 21.55
CA ASP A 67 5.59 1.36 20.38
C ASP A 67 5.75 2.84 20.80
N VAL A 68 6.83 3.46 20.33
CA VAL A 68 7.10 4.91 20.46
C VAL A 68 6.87 5.66 19.14
N VAL A 69 6.72 4.92 18.04
CA VAL A 69 6.34 5.37 16.70
C VAL A 69 5.34 4.36 16.18
N VAL A 70 4.19 4.82 15.68
CA VAL A 70 3.07 3.94 15.31
C VAL A 70 2.94 3.80 13.81
N GLY A 71 2.43 2.66 13.32
CA GLY A 71 2.24 2.44 11.90
C GLY A 71 2.78 1.10 11.42
N ARG A 72 2.43 0.00 12.09
CA ARG A 72 2.72 -1.36 11.63
C ARG A 72 1.62 -1.81 10.67
N VAL A 73 1.99 -2.46 9.57
CA VAL A 73 1.03 -2.87 8.53
C VAL A 73 1.01 -4.39 8.36
N ASP A 74 -0.16 -4.91 8.03
CA ASP A 74 -0.31 -6.26 7.50
C ASP A 74 -0.05 -6.30 5.99
N SER A 75 0.09 -7.51 5.44
CA SER A 75 0.08 -7.73 3.99
C SER A 75 -1.00 -8.74 3.66
N LEU A 76 -1.98 -8.33 2.85
CA LEU A 76 -3.06 -9.18 2.38
C LEU A 76 -2.67 -9.92 1.10
N ALA A 77 -3.45 -10.93 0.72
CA ALA A 77 -3.23 -11.68 -0.51
C ALA A 77 -3.52 -10.82 -1.75
N ILE A 78 -4.48 -9.89 -1.69
CA ILE A 78 -4.75 -8.88 -2.72
C ILE A 78 -4.44 -7.51 -2.14
N GLY A 79 -3.80 -6.66 -2.93
CA GLY A 79 -3.56 -5.28 -2.52
C GLY A 79 -2.68 -4.53 -3.50
N PHE A 80 -1.92 -3.58 -2.96
CA PHE A 80 -0.96 -2.80 -3.71
C PHE A 80 0.41 -2.77 -3.06
N GLY A 81 1.47 -2.90 -3.85
CA GLY A 81 2.83 -2.94 -3.33
C GLY A 81 3.91 -2.57 -4.36
N SER A 82 5.12 -2.34 -3.87
CA SER A 82 6.27 -2.00 -4.72
C SER A 82 7.18 -3.19 -5.02
N VAL A 83 7.17 -4.18 -4.13
CA VAL A 83 8.06 -5.36 -4.15
C VAL A 83 7.37 -6.58 -3.54
N THR A 84 7.83 -7.77 -3.90
CA THR A 84 7.30 -9.05 -3.40
C THR A 84 7.36 -9.20 -1.88
N SER A 85 8.33 -8.58 -1.20
CA SER A 85 8.43 -8.66 0.27
C SER A 85 7.27 -7.95 0.98
N VAL A 86 6.66 -6.94 0.36
CA VAL A 86 5.52 -6.17 0.89
C VAL A 86 4.18 -6.57 0.24
N GLY A 87 4.09 -7.82 -0.25
CA GLY A 87 2.88 -8.38 -0.84
C GLY A 87 3.04 -8.67 -2.33
N GLY A 88 3.35 -7.65 -3.13
CA GLY A 88 3.51 -7.78 -4.58
C GLY A 88 3.86 -6.45 -5.25
N VAL A 89 3.81 -6.40 -6.57
CA VAL A 89 4.15 -5.19 -7.36
C VAL A 89 2.92 -4.69 -8.07
N GLY A 90 2.67 -3.38 -8.01
CA GLY A 90 1.47 -2.78 -8.54
C GLY A 90 0.23 -3.31 -7.82
N HIS A 91 -0.89 -3.37 -8.55
CA HIS A 91 -2.05 -4.13 -8.11
C HIS A 91 -1.71 -5.61 -8.20
N TYR A 92 -1.67 -6.29 -7.06
CA TYR A 92 -1.20 -7.66 -6.98
C TYR A 92 -2.25 -8.61 -6.41
N CYS A 93 -2.15 -9.87 -6.81
CA CYS A 93 -2.80 -11.00 -6.15
C CYS A 93 -1.78 -12.12 -5.93
N ASN A 94 -1.60 -12.52 -4.68
CA ASN A 94 -0.87 -13.73 -4.30
C ASN A 94 -1.88 -14.89 -4.27
N PHE A 95 -1.98 -15.58 -5.41
CA PHE A 95 -2.93 -16.67 -5.64
C PHE A 95 -2.80 -17.78 -4.59
N ASP A 96 -1.57 -18.24 -4.30
CA ASP A 96 -1.32 -19.29 -3.31
C ASP A 96 -1.83 -18.90 -1.90
N LYS A 97 -1.65 -17.63 -1.51
CA LYS A 97 -2.17 -17.12 -0.22
C LYS A 97 -3.68 -16.96 -0.21
N LEU A 98 -4.27 -16.53 -1.32
CA LEU A 98 -5.71 -16.37 -1.42
C LEU A 98 -6.41 -17.74 -1.42
N GLU A 99 -5.85 -18.74 -2.09
CA GLU A 99 -6.30 -20.13 -2.03
C GLU A 99 -6.12 -20.71 -0.62
N GLY A 100 -4.99 -20.44 0.04
CA GLY A 100 -4.78 -20.83 1.44
C GLY A 100 -5.84 -20.24 2.37
N LEU A 101 -6.16 -18.94 2.21
CA LEU A 101 -7.19 -18.26 2.99
C LEU A 101 -8.58 -18.91 2.84
N LYS A 102 -8.89 -19.46 1.65
CA LYS A 102 -10.14 -20.18 1.40
C LYS A 102 -10.35 -21.32 2.41
N SER A 103 -9.29 -22.03 2.78
CA SER A 103 -9.36 -23.14 3.73
C SER A 103 -9.64 -22.70 5.18
N GLU A 104 -9.44 -21.43 5.49
CA GLU A 104 -9.70 -20.82 6.81
C GLU A 104 -11.07 -20.13 6.89
N LEU A 105 -11.82 -20.09 5.78
CA LEU A 105 -13.13 -19.43 5.65
C LEU A 105 -14.27 -20.45 5.62
N ASP A 106 -15.47 -19.99 6.00
CA ASP A 106 -16.70 -20.77 5.88
C ASP A 106 -17.01 -21.08 4.40
N GLU A 107 -17.58 -22.26 4.13
CA GLU A 107 -17.95 -22.67 2.76
C GLU A 107 -18.84 -21.65 2.05
N ALA A 108 -19.69 -20.93 2.78
CA ALA A 108 -20.54 -19.87 2.23
C ALA A 108 -19.73 -18.69 1.61
N GLN A 109 -18.48 -18.50 2.02
CA GLN A 109 -17.60 -17.44 1.52
C GLN A 109 -16.67 -17.91 0.38
N HIS A 110 -16.61 -19.22 0.10
CA HIS A 110 -15.70 -19.80 -0.89
C HIS A 110 -15.94 -19.27 -2.31
N ALA A 111 -17.21 -19.06 -2.69
CA ALA A 111 -17.57 -18.49 -3.98
C ALA A 111 -17.04 -17.06 -4.17
N GLN A 112 -16.91 -16.29 -3.07
CA GLN A 112 -16.33 -14.94 -3.13
C GLN A 112 -14.83 -15.02 -3.42
N VAL A 113 -14.12 -15.96 -2.77
CA VAL A 113 -12.69 -16.19 -3.02
C VAL A 113 -12.46 -16.62 -4.47
N ASP A 114 -13.29 -17.53 -4.99
CA ASP A 114 -13.18 -18.00 -6.38
C ASP A 114 -13.37 -16.85 -7.39
N ALA A 115 -14.33 -15.97 -7.14
CA ALA A 115 -14.55 -14.79 -7.98
C ALA A 115 -13.37 -13.80 -7.94
N LEU A 116 -12.71 -13.65 -6.79
CA LEU A 116 -11.50 -12.83 -6.66
C LEU A 116 -10.32 -13.46 -7.41
N LEU A 117 -10.12 -14.77 -7.29
CA LEU A 117 -9.08 -15.50 -8.03
C LEU A 117 -9.27 -15.33 -9.55
N GLU A 118 -10.48 -15.55 -10.05
CA GLU A 118 -10.81 -15.39 -11.47
C GLU A 118 -10.54 -13.95 -11.96
N TYR A 119 -10.99 -12.95 -11.20
CA TYR A 119 -10.78 -11.55 -11.57
C TYR A 119 -9.29 -11.20 -11.66
N TRP A 120 -8.50 -11.53 -10.64
CA TRP A 120 -7.11 -11.10 -10.56
C TRP A 120 -6.16 -11.86 -11.50
N GLN A 121 -6.54 -13.01 -12.04
CA GLN A 121 -5.74 -13.73 -13.06
C GLN A 121 -5.37 -12.84 -14.25
N THR A 122 -6.24 -11.90 -14.62
CA THR A 122 -6.03 -11.01 -15.77
C THR A 122 -5.75 -9.56 -15.39
N HIS A 123 -5.89 -9.20 -14.10
CA HIS A 123 -5.71 -7.83 -13.59
C HIS A 123 -4.48 -7.67 -12.68
N ASP A 124 -3.83 -8.77 -12.29
CA ASP A 124 -2.55 -8.72 -11.58
C ASP A 124 -1.45 -8.12 -12.45
N THR A 125 -0.74 -7.13 -11.91
CA THR A 125 0.29 -6.36 -12.62
C THR A 125 1.42 -7.26 -13.13
N ARG A 126 1.79 -8.29 -12.37
CA ARG A 126 2.86 -9.22 -12.74
C ARG A 126 2.41 -10.15 -13.85
N SER A 127 1.17 -10.65 -13.79
CA SER A 127 0.55 -11.45 -14.85
C SER A 127 0.48 -10.69 -16.16
N ILE A 128 0.06 -9.42 -16.13
CA ILE A 128 0.04 -8.53 -17.30
C ILE A 128 1.46 -8.36 -17.85
N TYR A 129 2.41 -7.95 -17.00
CA TYR A 129 3.81 -7.74 -17.41
C TYR A 129 4.45 -9.00 -18.03
N PHE A 130 4.22 -10.16 -17.41
CA PHE A 130 4.75 -11.42 -17.91
C PHE A 130 4.16 -11.84 -19.24
N LYS A 131 2.86 -11.60 -19.47
CA LYS A 131 2.22 -11.88 -20.76
C LYS A 131 2.86 -11.09 -21.91
N ASP A 132 3.26 -9.86 -21.64
CA ASP A 132 3.80 -8.97 -22.67
C ASP A 132 5.33 -9.11 -22.86
N THR A 133 6.03 -9.64 -21.86
CA THR A 133 7.51 -9.61 -21.82
C THR A 133 8.16 -10.98 -22.03
N ILE A 134 7.55 -12.05 -21.52
CA ILE A 134 8.15 -13.40 -21.56
C ILE A 134 8.19 -13.92 -22.98
N THR A 135 9.29 -14.59 -23.31
CA THR A 135 9.45 -15.27 -24.60
C THR A 135 9.74 -16.75 -24.37
N GLU A 136 9.34 -17.61 -25.29
CA GLU A 136 9.41 -19.06 -25.12
C GLU A 136 10.82 -19.60 -24.87
N THR A 137 11.87 -18.88 -25.29
CA THR A 137 13.24 -19.40 -25.33
C THR A 137 14.28 -18.54 -24.63
N THR A 138 14.02 -17.26 -24.36
CA THR A 138 15.07 -16.35 -23.87
C THR A 138 14.77 -15.69 -22.54
N LEU A 139 13.50 -15.44 -22.22
CA LEU A 139 13.14 -14.67 -21.04
C LEU A 139 12.05 -15.36 -20.23
N GLY A 140 12.41 -15.88 -19.06
CA GLY A 140 11.53 -16.59 -18.16
C GLY A 140 10.97 -15.73 -17.03
N LYS A 141 10.14 -16.33 -16.18
CA LYS A 141 9.65 -15.70 -14.95
C LYS A 141 10.80 -15.51 -13.95
N PHE A 142 10.62 -14.58 -13.00
CA PHE A 142 11.49 -14.47 -11.83
C PHE A 142 11.66 -15.86 -11.18
N VAL A 143 12.90 -16.18 -10.79
CA VAL A 143 13.38 -17.49 -10.28
C VAL A 143 13.31 -18.68 -11.26
N ASP A 144 12.93 -18.51 -12.52
CA ASP A 144 12.93 -19.61 -13.51
C ASP A 144 14.31 -19.89 -14.08
N VAL A 145 14.97 -20.90 -13.52
CA VAL A 145 16.32 -21.35 -13.91
C VAL A 145 16.37 -22.02 -15.29
N ASN A 146 15.22 -22.27 -15.93
CA ASN A 146 15.18 -22.86 -17.26
C ASN A 146 15.46 -21.85 -18.38
N TYR A 147 15.54 -20.55 -18.06
CA TYR A 147 15.73 -19.48 -19.05
C TYR A 147 17.06 -18.75 -18.83
N PRO A 148 17.70 -18.28 -19.92
CA PRO A 148 18.99 -17.59 -19.83
C PRO A 148 18.88 -16.20 -19.21
N ALA A 149 17.70 -15.57 -19.26
CA ALA A 149 17.38 -14.34 -18.58
C ALA A 149 16.01 -14.42 -17.90
N ILE A 150 15.78 -13.59 -16.89
CA ILE A 150 14.52 -13.52 -16.16
C ILE A 150 13.90 -12.12 -16.26
N ALA A 151 12.59 -12.07 -16.45
CA ALA A 151 11.81 -10.85 -16.34
C ALA A 151 11.45 -10.61 -14.88
N THR A 152 11.81 -9.44 -14.34
CA THR A 152 11.48 -9.05 -12.96
C THR A 152 10.58 -7.82 -12.96
N ALA A 153 9.36 -7.96 -12.44
CA ALA A 153 8.54 -6.80 -12.09
C ALA A 153 8.96 -6.35 -10.68
N ARG A 154 9.67 -5.22 -10.57
CA ARG A 154 10.08 -4.64 -9.28
C ARG A 154 10.10 -3.12 -9.38
N LEU A 155 9.38 -2.44 -8.49
CA LEU A 155 9.35 -0.98 -8.38
C LEU A 155 10.14 -0.56 -7.13
N SER A 156 11.46 -0.78 -7.11
CA SER A 156 12.31 -0.56 -5.94
C SER A 156 13.52 0.30 -6.27
N GLY A 157 14.15 0.92 -5.26
CA GLY A 157 15.30 1.83 -5.44
C GLY A 157 14.93 3.31 -5.52
N MET A 158 13.73 3.66 -5.06
CA MET A 158 13.21 5.03 -5.09
C MET A 158 13.64 5.77 -3.83
N TYR A 159 14.25 6.94 -3.99
CA TYR A 159 14.58 7.84 -2.88
C TYR A 159 13.47 8.88 -2.75
N LEU A 160 12.73 8.84 -1.65
CA LEU A 160 11.73 9.87 -1.35
C LEU A 160 12.44 11.14 -0.88
N ASP A 161 11.93 12.28 -1.33
CA ASP A 161 12.36 13.59 -0.86
C ASP A 161 11.74 13.88 0.52
N TYR A 162 12.29 13.21 1.54
CA TYR A 162 11.83 13.38 2.93
C TYR A 162 12.14 14.79 3.46
N ASN A 163 13.17 15.46 2.94
CA ASN A 163 13.47 16.84 3.31
C ASN A 163 12.29 17.73 2.91
N LYS A 164 11.82 17.62 1.67
CA LYS A 164 10.64 18.35 1.21
C LYS A 164 9.39 18.03 2.02
N LEU A 165 9.16 16.76 2.36
CA LEU A 165 8.03 16.36 3.20
C LEU A 165 8.09 17.01 4.59
N VAL A 166 9.25 16.99 5.24
CA VAL A 166 9.45 17.52 6.59
C VAL A 166 9.42 19.05 6.61
N ASP A 167 10.04 19.71 5.63
CA ASP A 167 10.11 21.17 5.54
C ASP A 167 8.74 21.80 5.29
N LEU A 168 7.90 21.13 4.50
CA LEU A 168 6.59 21.64 4.08
C LEU A 168 5.44 21.11 4.95
N GLY A 169 5.57 19.91 5.52
CA GLY A 169 4.46 19.15 6.10
C GLY A 169 3.37 18.80 5.07
N LEU A 170 2.31 18.13 5.53
CA LEU A 170 1.16 17.80 4.67
C LEU A 170 0.49 19.04 4.04
N PRO A 171 0.29 20.17 4.77
CA PRO A 171 -0.33 21.36 4.19
C PRO A 171 0.49 21.96 3.04
N GLY A 172 1.82 22.04 3.19
CA GLY A 172 2.69 22.57 2.14
C GLY A 172 2.77 21.62 0.94
N MET A 173 2.80 20.31 1.16
CA MET A 173 2.71 19.33 0.07
C MET A 173 1.39 19.45 -0.70
N ARG A 174 0.26 19.63 0.01
CA ARG A 174 -1.05 19.85 -0.59
C ARG A 174 -1.08 21.13 -1.43
N ALA A 175 -0.54 22.23 -0.91
CA ALA A 175 -0.46 23.50 -1.63
C ALA A 175 0.34 23.38 -2.94
N LEU A 176 1.48 22.68 -2.92
CA LEU A 176 2.27 22.42 -4.13
C LEU A 176 1.49 21.63 -5.19
N ILE A 177 0.79 20.58 -4.77
CA ILE A 177 -0.01 19.77 -5.71
C ILE A 177 -1.19 20.58 -6.26
N GLN A 178 -1.82 21.42 -5.43
CA GLN A 178 -2.91 22.28 -5.84
C GLN A 178 -2.48 23.33 -6.88
N ASP A 179 -1.28 23.90 -6.74
CA ASP A 179 -0.68 24.79 -7.73
C ASP A 179 -0.44 24.07 -9.07
N LYS A 180 0.12 22.85 -9.03
CA LYS A 180 0.32 22.03 -10.24
C LYS A 180 -1.00 21.62 -10.90
N LEU A 181 -2.01 21.28 -10.11
CA LEU A 181 -3.36 21.02 -10.60
C LEU A 181 -3.97 22.24 -11.30
N SER A 182 -3.76 23.43 -10.74
CA SER A 182 -4.26 24.69 -11.31
C SER A 182 -3.55 25.02 -12.63
N SER A 183 -2.24 24.78 -12.69
CA SER A 183 -1.44 24.87 -13.91
C SER A 183 -1.93 23.91 -14.99
N ALA A 184 -2.16 22.64 -14.66
CA ALA A 184 -2.70 21.63 -15.59
C ALA A 184 -4.06 22.04 -16.18
N LYS A 185 -4.96 22.57 -15.34
CA LYS A 185 -6.27 23.09 -15.77
C LYS A 185 -6.15 24.27 -16.73
N SER A 186 -5.20 25.17 -16.49
CA SER A 186 -5.03 26.37 -17.33
C SER A 186 -4.64 26.04 -18.78
N VAL A 187 -4.00 24.89 -19.00
CA VAL A 187 -3.61 24.39 -20.33
C VAL A 187 -4.50 23.25 -20.82
N ALA A 188 -5.59 22.93 -20.09
CA ALA A 188 -6.52 21.84 -20.39
C ALA A 188 -5.84 20.46 -20.54
N ASP A 189 -4.78 20.19 -19.78
CA ASP A 189 -4.15 18.88 -19.75
C ASP A 189 -4.93 17.94 -18.81
N GLY A 190 -5.90 17.22 -19.36
CA GLY A 190 -6.77 16.32 -18.61
C GLY A 190 -6.01 15.17 -17.93
N LYS A 191 -4.89 14.71 -18.50
CA LYS A 191 -4.07 13.65 -17.92
C LYS A 191 -3.34 14.16 -16.69
N ALA A 192 -2.69 15.32 -16.80
CA ALA A 192 -2.04 15.96 -15.66
C ALA A 192 -3.08 16.37 -14.61
N GLU A 193 -4.28 16.82 -15.00
CA GLU A 193 -5.34 17.12 -14.06
C GLU A 193 -5.72 15.90 -13.22
N SER A 194 -6.01 14.77 -13.87
CA SER A 194 -6.36 13.52 -13.18
C SER A 194 -5.24 13.06 -12.23
N LEU A 195 -4.00 13.10 -12.70
CA LEU A 195 -2.83 12.74 -11.91
C LEU A 195 -2.68 13.58 -10.63
N HIS A 196 -2.75 14.92 -10.75
CA HIS A 196 -2.62 15.78 -9.57
C HIS A 196 -3.80 15.65 -8.61
N ARG A 197 -5.02 15.41 -9.11
CA ARG A 197 -6.18 15.07 -8.27
C ARG A 197 -5.92 13.78 -7.49
N SER A 198 -5.34 12.77 -8.13
CA SER A 198 -4.98 11.53 -7.44
C SER A 198 -3.97 11.74 -6.32
N PHE A 199 -2.96 12.61 -6.50
CA PHE A 199 -2.04 12.90 -5.40
C PHE A 199 -2.70 13.58 -4.21
N LEU A 200 -3.68 14.46 -4.46
CA LEU A 200 -4.48 15.02 -3.36
C LEU A 200 -5.24 13.91 -2.64
N GLY A 201 -5.86 12.99 -3.39
CA GLY A 201 -6.52 11.82 -2.81
C GLY A 201 -5.59 10.93 -2.00
N CYS A 202 -4.33 10.75 -2.42
CA CYS A 202 -3.34 10.04 -1.60
C CYS A 202 -3.01 10.76 -0.29
N LEU A 203 -2.95 12.11 -0.29
CA LEU A 203 -2.79 12.87 0.94
C LEU A 203 -4.01 12.75 1.85
N ASP A 204 -5.21 12.74 1.27
CA ASP A 204 -6.45 12.52 2.03
C ASP A 204 -6.44 11.15 2.72
N ILE A 205 -5.98 10.10 2.04
CA ILE A 205 -5.82 8.76 2.62
C ILE A 205 -4.80 8.75 3.76
N LEU A 206 -3.69 9.47 3.62
CA LEU A 206 -2.70 9.58 4.69
C LEU A 206 -3.26 10.32 5.91
N GLU A 207 -4.04 11.39 5.69
CA GLU A 207 -4.75 12.09 6.77
C GLU A 207 -5.76 11.17 7.47
N GLU A 208 -6.49 10.34 6.72
CA GLU A 208 -7.40 9.33 7.28
C GLU A 208 -6.64 8.30 8.11
N VAL A 209 -5.50 7.81 7.62
CA VAL A 209 -4.62 6.91 8.37
C VAL A 209 -4.14 7.56 9.67
N ILE A 210 -3.76 8.84 9.63
CA ILE A 210 -3.37 9.59 10.84
C ILE A 210 -4.54 9.66 11.82
N ASP A 211 -5.76 9.95 11.35
CA ASP A 211 -6.96 9.98 12.20
C ASP A 211 -7.25 8.63 12.85
N GLN A 212 -7.08 7.52 12.13
CA GLN A 212 -7.23 6.18 12.69
C GLN A 212 -6.23 5.93 13.82
N HIS A 213 -4.97 6.35 13.66
CA HIS A 213 -3.94 6.19 14.70
C HIS A 213 -4.20 7.08 15.92
N ILE A 214 -4.73 8.30 15.72
CA ILE A 214 -5.18 9.16 16.84
C ILE A 214 -6.29 8.46 17.62
N ALA A 215 -7.28 7.88 16.91
CA ALA A 215 -8.37 7.14 17.53
C ALA A 215 -7.88 5.87 18.26
N MET A 216 -6.87 5.17 17.74
CA MET A 216 -6.23 4.05 18.42
C MET A 216 -5.56 4.50 19.73
N CYS A 217 -4.78 5.59 19.70
CA CYS A 217 -4.15 6.12 20.91
C CYS A 217 -5.17 6.47 22.00
N ALA A 218 -6.31 7.07 21.61
CA ALA A 218 -7.40 7.39 22.53
C ALA A 218 -7.99 6.13 23.19
N ARG A 219 -8.32 5.10 22.40
CA ARG A 219 -8.87 3.83 22.93
C ARG A 219 -7.88 3.10 23.84
N ASP A 220 -6.60 3.10 23.48
CA ASP A 220 -5.57 2.42 24.27
C ASP A 220 -5.33 3.14 25.61
N MET A 221 -5.40 4.49 25.63
CA MET A 221 -5.30 5.26 26.88
C MET A 221 -6.45 4.98 27.86
N GLU A 222 -7.66 4.72 27.39
CA GLU A 222 -8.83 4.41 28.23
C GLU A 222 -8.60 3.12 29.04
N ASN A 223 -7.96 2.13 28.43
CA ASN A 223 -7.72 0.81 29.02
C ASN A 223 -6.36 0.69 29.72
N GLU A 224 -5.45 1.64 29.50
CA GLU A 224 -4.13 1.64 30.12
C GLU A 224 -4.21 2.01 31.61
N THR A 225 -3.36 1.38 32.43
CA THR A 225 -3.25 1.64 33.88
C THR A 225 -1.95 2.36 34.23
N SER A 226 -0.90 2.16 33.44
CA SER A 226 0.39 2.80 33.58
C SER A 226 0.34 4.26 33.17
N LEU A 227 0.57 5.18 34.12
CA LEU A 227 0.68 6.61 33.84
C LEU A 227 1.76 6.90 32.81
N THR A 228 2.90 6.20 32.88
CA THR A 228 4.00 6.35 31.92
C THR A 228 3.53 6.04 30.51
N ARG A 229 2.78 4.94 30.31
CA ARG A 229 2.30 4.57 28.98
C ARG A 229 1.22 5.53 28.49
N LYS A 230 0.34 6.03 29.37
CA LYS A 230 -0.62 7.09 29.01
C LYS A 230 0.08 8.35 28.49
N HIS A 231 1.15 8.79 29.17
CA HIS A 231 1.93 9.93 28.69
C HIS A 231 2.54 9.68 27.31
N GLN A 232 3.10 8.50 27.06
CA GLN A 232 3.64 8.15 25.74
C GLN A 232 2.56 8.12 24.65
N LEU A 233 1.39 7.54 24.92
CA LEU A 233 0.27 7.53 23.98
C LEU A 233 -0.24 8.95 23.69
N ASN A 234 -0.27 9.81 24.71
CA ASN A 234 -0.60 11.22 24.55
C ASN A 234 0.44 11.95 23.67
N ASP A 235 1.73 11.73 23.90
CA ASP A 235 2.80 12.33 23.08
C ASP A 235 2.69 11.90 21.60
N ILE A 236 2.35 10.64 21.34
CA ILE A 236 2.10 10.13 19.98
C ILE A 236 0.86 10.79 19.38
N ALA A 237 -0.25 10.85 20.11
CA ALA A 237 -1.49 11.48 19.65
C ALA A 237 -1.27 12.97 19.31
N ASP A 238 -0.60 13.71 20.19
CA ASP A 238 -0.26 15.13 19.97
C ASP A 238 0.65 15.30 18.76
N ALA A 239 1.63 14.41 18.57
CA ALA A 239 2.47 14.43 17.38
C ALA A 239 1.66 14.18 16.09
N LEU A 240 0.74 13.21 16.10
CA LEU A 240 -0.14 12.89 14.97
C LEU A 240 -1.08 14.06 14.62
N ILE A 241 -1.70 14.69 15.64
CA ILE A 241 -2.55 15.88 15.47
C ILE A 241 -1.75 17.03 14.86
N GLN A 242 -0.52 17.25 15.34
CA GLN A 242 0.34 18.32 14.85
C GLN A 242 0.71 18.12 13.37
N ILE A 243 1.18 16.94 12.97
CA ILE A 243 1.64 16.69 11.58
C ILE A 243 0.53 16.73 10.55
N LYS A 244 -0.74 16.54 10.98
CA LYS A 244 -1.90 16.64 10.09
C LYS A 244 -2.11 18.06 9.57
N THR A 245 -1.88 19.06 10.43
CA THR A 245 -2.24 20.46 10.16
C THR A 245 -1.06 21.41 10.10
N ASN A 246 0.12 20.97 10.52
CA ASN A 246 1.32 21.79 10.60
C ASN A 246 2.55 21.00 10.11
N LYS A 247 3.62 21.72 9.80
CA LYS A 247 4.93 21.10 9.64
C LYS A 247 5.41 20.48 10.96
N PRO A 248 6.13 19.35 10.91
CA PRO A 248 6.77 18.79 12.10
C PRO A 248 7.75 19.80 12.72
N ALA A 249 7.68 19.97 14.03
CA ALA A 249 8.53 20.85 14.83
C ALA A 249 9.44 20.07 15.81
N THR A 250 9.14 18.79 16.04
CA THR A 250 9.93 17.91 16.90
C THR A 250 10.40 16.66 16.14
N PHE A 251 11.40 15.98 16.69
CA PHE A 251 11.90 14.73 16.14
C PHE A 251 10.82 13.65 16.02
N LEU A 252 9.97 13.51 17.06
CA LEU A 252 8.87 12.55 17.06
C LEU A 252 7.87 12.84 15.93
N GLN A 253 7.47 14.10 15.76
CA GLN A 253 6.59 14.52 14.68
C GLN A 253 7.20 14.22 13.30
N GLY A 254 8.48 14.58 13.11
CA GLY A 254 9.19 14.32 11.86
C GLY A 254 9.27 12.83 11.52
N ILE A 255 9.63 11.98 12.49
CA ILE A 255 9.67 10.53 12.29
C ILE A 255 8.27 9.97 12.04
N GLN A 256 7.27 10.36 12.82
CA GLN A 256 5.91 9.82 12.68
C GLN A 256 5.32 10.15 11.29
N LEU A 257 5.50 11.39 10.82
CA LEU A 257 5.10 11.80 9.47
C LEU A 257 5.84 10.98 8.40
N THR A 258 7.17 10.90 8.51
CA THR A 258 8.00 10.17 7.55
C THR A 258 7.64 8.69 7.51
N TRP A 259 7.37 8.09 8.67
CA TRP A 259 7.05 6.68 8.84
C TRP A 259 5.71 6.30 8.21
N LEU A 260 4.62 7.01 8.56
CA LEU A 260 3.30 6.76 7.98
C LEU A 260 3.28 7.06 6.48
N TYR A 261 3.88 8.17 6.08
CA TYR A 261 4.05 8.51 4.67
C TYR A 261 4.77 7.38 3.93
N SER A 262 5.80 6.77 4.54
CA SER A 262 6.56 5.67 3.94
C SER A 262 5.77 4.37 3.73
N TYR A 263 4.61 4.19 4.36
CA TYR A 263 3.75 3.03 4.09
C TYR A 263 2.69 3.33 3.05
N VAL A 264 2.10 4.52 3.11
CA VAL A 264 1.15 5.00 2.09
C VAL A 264 1.88 5.31 0.77
N ARG A 265 3.22 5.39 0.77
CA ARG A 265 4.11 5.84 -0.32
C ARG A 265 4.07 5.10 -1.65
N VAL A 266 3.35 4.00 -1.81
CA VAL A 266 3.56 3.12 -2.98
C VAL A 266 3.20 3.79 -4.32
N TRP A 267 2.80 5.07 -4.32
CA TRP A 267 2.09 5.72 -5.43
C TRP A 267 2.70 7.03 -5.94
N LEU A 268 3.54 7.74 -5.18
CA LEU A 268 3.98 9.09 -5.59
C LEU A 268 5.07 9.14 -6.66
N THR A 269 5.46 8.01 -7.25
CA THR A 269 6.72 7.94 -8.01
C THR A 269 6.66 7.18 -9.33
N THR A 270 5.52 6.59 -9.73
CA THR A 270 5.44 5.94 -11.06
C THR A 270 5.27 6.94 -12.21
N VAL A 271 4.97 8.22 -11.94
CA VAL A 271 4.81 9.24 -13.01
C VAL A 271 5.50 10.60 -12.72
N VAL A 272 5.92 10.92 -11.49
CA VAL A 272 6.19 12.34 -11.14
C VAL A 272 7.62 12.76 -10.85
N TRP A 273 8.59 11.85 -10.87
CA TRP A 273 9.98 12.24 -10.59
C TRP A 273 10.96 12.05 -11.76
N MET A 274 10.45 11.85 -12.98
CA MET A 274 11.26 12.01 -14.22
C MET A 274 10.95 13.30 -14.99
N THR A 275 10.09 14.19 -14.44
CA THR A 275 9.67 15.41 -15.15
C THR A 275 9.52 16.64 -14.24
N ILE A 276 10.32 16.73 -13.17
CA ILE A 276 10.62 18.00 -12.49
C ILE A 276 12.11 18.23 -12.59
#